data_AF-A0A951DVP9-F1
#
_entry.id   AF-A0A951DVP9-F1
#
_cell.length_a   1.000
_cell.length_b   1.000
_cell.length_c   1.000
_cell.angle_alpha   90.00
_cell.angle_beta   90.00
_cell.angle_gamma   90.00
#
_symmetry.space_group_name_H-M   'P 1'
#
loop_
_entity.id
_entity.type
_entity.pdbx_description
1 polymer ?
#
loop_
_entity_poly.entity_id
_entity_poly.type
_entity_poly.pdbx_seq_one_letter_code
_entity_poly.pdbx_strand_id
1 'polypeptide(L)' 'MMGATILVADDDRAIRTVLNQALARLGHDVRMTGNAATLWRWVADGEGDLVITDVIMPDENGL' A
#
# COMPACT_ATOMS: atom_id res chain seq x y z
N MET A 1 21.79 1.44 -3.89
CA MET A 1 20.92 1.20 -2.72
C MET A 1 19.59 0.73 -3.28
N MET A 2 19.13 -0.46 -2.93
CA MET A 2 17.76 -0.87 -3.27
C MET A 2 16.81 -0.03 -2.41
N GLY A 3 15.84 0.63 -3.02
CA GLY A 3 14.84 1.39 -2.26
C GLY A 3 14.00 0.46 -1.38
N ALA A 4 13.48 1.01 -0.29
CA ALA A 4 12.56 0.30 0.61
C ALA A 4 11.29 -0.16 -0.12
N THR A 5 10.71 -1.28 0.30
CA THR A 5 9.39 -1.75 -0.16
C THR A 5 8.30 -1.11 0.70
N ILE A 6 7.44 -0.32 0.07
CA ILE A 6 6.37 0.43 0.72
C ILE A 6 5.03 -0.22 0.40
N LEU A 7 4.31 -0.61 1.44
CA LEU A 7 2.96 -1.15 1.33
C LEU A 7 1.95 -0.01 1.49
N VAL A 8 1.05 0.14 0.52
CA VAL A 8 0.05 1.20 0.51
C VAL A 8 -1.35 0.60 0.45
N ALA A 9 -2.24 1.02 1.36
CA ALA A 9 -3.66 0.67 1.33
C ALA A 9 -4.54 1.92 1.32
N ASP A 10 -5.36 2.04 0.29
CA ASP A 10 -6.25 3.19 0.06
C ASP A 10 -7.34 2.74 -0.91
N ASP A 11 -8.62 2.99 -0.63
CA ASP A 11 -9.74 2.57 -1.49
C ASP A 11 -9.85 3.43 -2.77
N ASP A 12 -9.34 4.66 -2.76
CA ASP A 12 -9.32 5.56 -3.91
C ASP A 12 -8.19 5.21 -4.90
N ARG A 13 -8.60 4.79 -6.10
CA ARG A 13 -7.68 4.45 -7.19
C ARG A 13 -6.84 5.64 -7.66
N ALA A 14 -7.36 6.86 -7.60
CA ALA A 14 -6.66 8.07 -8.00
C ALA A 14 -5.49 8.34 -7.04
N ILE A 15 -5.73 8.23 -5.72
CA ILE A 15 -4.68 8.39 -4.70
C ILE A 15 -3.60 7.33 -4.89
N ARG A 16 -3.96 6.05 -5.04
CA ARG A 16 -3.00 4.98 -5.34
C ARG A 16 -2.14 5.31 -6.56
N THR A 17 -2.73 5.82 -7.64
CA THR A 17 -1.98 6.17 -8.85
C THR A 17 -0.93 7.26 -8.59
N VAL A 18 -1.31 8.32 -7.86
CA VAL A 18 -0.41 9.43 -7.52
C VAL A 18 0.71 8.96 -6.61
N LEU A 19 0.39 8.20 -5.55
CA LEU A 19 1.38 7.67 -4.62
C LEU A 19 2.38 6.73 -5.29
N ASN A 20 1.92 5.83 -6.15
CA ASN A 20 2.80 4.94 -6.90
C ASN A 20 3.82 5.72 -7.73
N GLN A 21 3.36 6.72 -8.48
CA GLN A 21 4.24 7.53 -9.30
C GLN A 21 5.24 8.34 -8.47
N ALA A 22 4.79 8.89 -7.34
CA ALA A 22 5.65 9.69 -6.46
C ALA A 22 6.73 8.82 -5.80
N LEU A 23 6.35 7.68 -5.23
CA LEU A 23 7.27 6.78 -4.52
C LEU A 23 8.21 6.04 -5.47
N ALA A 24 7.72 5.61 -6.65
CA ALA A 24 8.58 5.01 -7.68
C ALA A 24 9.63 6.00 -8.20
N ARG A 25 9.29 7.30 -8.33
CA ARG A 25 10.25 8.35 -8.69
C ARG A 25 11.34 8.56 -7.64
N LEU A 26 11.05 8.25 -6.37
CA LEU A 26 12.02 8.27 -5.27
C LEU A 26 12.87 6.98 -5.22
N GLY A 27 12.59 5.99 -6.10
CA GLY A 27 13.34 4.74 -6.21
C GLY A 27 12.87 3.64 -5.27
N HIS A 28 11.68 3.77 -4.67
CA HIS A 28 11.07 2.74 -3.82
C HIS A 28 10.31 1.70 -4.64
N ASP A 29 10.25 0.47 -4.13
CA ASP A 29 9.30 -0.53 -4.61
C ASP A 29 7.97 -0.33 -3.87
N VAL A 30 6.86 -0.38 -4.58
CA VAL A 30 5.55 0.02 -4.04
C VAL A 30 4.53 -1.05 -4.35
N ARG A 31 3.93 -1.59 -3.29
CA ARG A 31 2.82 -2.55 -3.39
C ARG A 31 1.55 -1.88 -2.92
N MET A 32 0.54 -1.85 -3.77
CA MET A 32 -0.69 -1.12 -3.50
C MET A 32 -1.90 -2.01 -3.52
N THR A 33 -2.80 -1.81 -2.56
CA THR A 33 -4.08 -2.51 -2.47
C THR A 33 -5.20 -1.52 -2.13
N GLY A 34 -6.43 -1.82 -2.58
CA GLY A 34 -7.64 -1.13 -2.13
C GLY A 34 -8.34 -1.84 -0.98
N ASN A 35 -7.73 -2.89 -0.44
CA ASN A 35 -8.34 -3.79 0.54
C ASN A 35 -7.42 -3.96 1.75
N ALA A 36 -7.97 -3.68 2.94
CA ALA A 36 -7.27 -3.76 4.22
C ALA A 36 -6.74 -5.17 4.55
N ALA A 37 -7.52 -6.22 4.26
CA ALA A 37 -7.11 -7.61 4.51
C ALA A 37 -5.88 -8.01 3.68
N THR A 38 -5.78 -7.50 2.45
CA THR A 38 -4.58 -7.72 1.62
C THR A 38 -3.36 -7.03 2.21
N LEU A 39 -3.50 -5.80 2.71
CA LEU A 39 -2.41 -5.10 3.39
C LEU A 39 -1.96 -5.87 4.63
N TRP A 40 -2.91 -6.29 5.47
CA TRP A 40 -2.60 -7.06 6.68
C TRP A 40 -1.84 -8.34 6.39
N ARG A 41 -2.19 -9.05 5.32
CA ARG A 41 -1.44 -10.23 4.88
C ARG A 41 0.00 -9.89 4.53
N TRP A 42 0.23 -8.84 3.73
CA TRP A 42 1.59 -8.42 3.35
C TRP A 42 2.43 -8.01 4.57
N VAL A 43 1.81 -7.34 5.54
CA VAL A 43 2.46 -6.98 6.80
C VAL A 43 2.84 -8.23 7.60
N ALA A 44 1.92 -9.18 7.74
CA ALA A 44 2.16 -10.44 8.46
C ALA A 44 3.25 -11.30 7.79
N ASP A 45 3.33 -11.26 6.47
CA ASP A 45 4.32 -11.98 5.66
C ASP A 45 5.69 -11.25 5.61
N GLY A 46 5.80 -10.06 6.21
CA GLY A 46 7.04 -9.28 6.26
C GLY A 46 7.46 -8.70 4.91
N GLU A 47 6.51 -8.43 4.02
CA GLU A 47 6.77 -8.03 2.63
C GLU A 47 7.10 -6.54 2.44
N GLY A 48 7.26 -5.76 3.52
CA GLY A 48 7.52 -4.32 3.42
C GLY A 48 8.26 -3.72 4.61
N ASP A 49 8.92 -2.60 4.34
CA ASP A 49 9.69 -1.81 5.32
C ASP A 49 8.86 -0.67 5.92
N LEU A 50 7.81 -0.22 5.20
CA LEU A 50 6.94 0.88 5.59
C LEU A 50 5.50 0.60 5.14
N VAL A 51 4.53 0.98 5.97
CA VAL A 51 3.11 0.94 5.65
C VAL A 51 2.55 2.36 5.57
N ILE A 52 1.79 2.64 4.51
CA ILE A 52 0.96 3.83 4.35
C ILE A 52 -0.48 3.36 4.20
N THR A 53 -1.39 3.87 5.02
CA THR A 53 -2.80 3.51 4.95
C THR A 53 -3.65 4.74 5.13
N ASP A 54 -4.80 4.79 4.46
CA ASP A 54 -5.82 5.77 4.79
C ASP A 54 -6.43 5.50 6.17
N VAL A 55 -6.91 6.55 6.82
CA VAL A 55 -7.51 6.52 8.16
C VAL A 55 -8.87 5.84 8.12
N ILE A 56 -9.62 6.04 7.04
CA ILE A 56 -10.96 5.47 6.84
C ILE A 56 -10.93 4.62 5.58
N MET A 57 -10.38 3.42 5.68
CA MET A 57 -10.68 2.40 4.68
C MET A 57 -12.00 1.74 5.05
N PRO A 58 -13.02 1.76 4.17
CA PRO A 58 -14.17 0.90 4.37
C PRO A 58 -13.68 -0.55 4.37
N ASP A 59 -13.98 -1.28 5.44
CA ASP A 59 -13.74 -2.72 5.46
C ASP A 59 -14.60 -3.34 4.35
N GLU A 60 -13.95 -3.78 3.26
CA GLU A 60 -14.53 -4.79 2.38
C GLU A 60 -14.48 -6.14 3.09
N ASN A 61 -15.20 -6.26 4.22
CA ASN A 61 -15.71 -7.56 4.63
C ASN A 61 -16.72 -7.97 3.57
N GLY A 62 -16.23 -8.52 2.46
CA GLY A 62 -16.99 -9.21 1.44
C GLY A 62 -17.51 -10.55 1.96
N LEU A 63 -18.29 -10.52 3.04
CA LEU A 63 -19.22 -11.57 3.39
C LEU A 63 -20.53 -11.38 2.62
#